data_AF-A0A6I4RGV8-F1
#
_entry.id   AF-A0A6I4RGV8-F1
#
_cell.length_a   1.000
_cell.length_b   1.000
_cell.length_c   1.000
_cell.angle_alpha   90.00
_cell.angle_beta   90.00
_cell.angle_gamma   90.00
#
_symmetry.space_group_name_H-M   'P 1'
#
loop_
_entity.id
_entity.type
_entity.pdbx_description
1 polymer ?
#
loop_
_entity_poly.entity_id
_entity_poly.type
_entity_poly.pdbx_seq_one_letter_code
_entity_poly.pdbx_strand_id
1 'polypeptide(L)' 'MKITKVLKLGKRLVISLDSSLPDDFRNHSDVSVDGVVFSDALVTMPSGKNLRQDLSVQYKNFPDIVGKELVLL' A
#
# COMPACT_ATOMS: atom_id res chain seq x y z
N MET A 1 -6.32 7.83 -1.96
CA MET A 1 -6.90 6.47 -1.97
C MET A 1 -6.99 5.99 -0.53
N LYS A 2 -8.11 5.45 -0.05
CA LYS A 2 -8.28 5.15 1.37
C LYS A 2 -7.83 3.73 1.70
N ILE A 3 -7.10 3.58 2.80
CA ILE A 3 -6.69 2.27 3.31
C ILE A 3 -7.88 1.61 4.01
N THR A 4 -8.28 0.44 3.54
CA THR A 4 -9.42 -0.32 4.10
C THR A 4 -8.95 -1.44 5.03
N LYS A 5 -7.76 -1.98 4.79
CA LYS A 5 -7.20 -3.09 5.57
C LYS A 5 -5.68 -3.03 5.56
N VAL A 6 -5.07 -3.47 6.66
CA VAL A 6 -3.63 -3.66 6.78
C VAL A 6 -3.36 -5.04 7.36
N LEU A 7 -2.47 -5.79 6.73
CA LEU A 7 -1.92 -7.04 7.23
C LEU A 7 -0.41 -6.90 7.39
N LYS A 8 0.10 -7.23 8.58
CA LYS A 8 1.54 -7.25 8.85
C LYS A 8 2.13 -8.62 8.49
N LEU A 9 3.15 -8.62 7.64
CA LEU A 9 3.91 -9.81 7.25
C LEU A 9 5.41 -9.54 7.41
N GLY A 10 5.97 -9.93 8.56
CA GLY A 10 7.37 -9.70 8.87
C GLY A 10 7.73 -8.22 8.85
N LYS A 11 8.58 -7.81 7.91
CA LYS A 11 9.04 -6.42 7.71
C LYS A 11 8.22 -5.63 6.66
N ARG A 12 7.12 -6.21 6.19
CA ARG A 12 6.24 -5.58 5.20
C ARG A 12 4.81 -5.43 5.70
N LEU A 13 4.14 -4.41 5.20
CA LEU A 13 2.69 -4.23 5.33
C LEU A 13 2.05 -4.53 4.00
N VAL A 14 1.00 -5.33 4.01
CA VAL A 14 0.07 -5.46 2.89
C VAL A 14 -1.11 -4.55 3.20
N ILE A 15 -1.32 -3.57 2.35
CA ILE A 15 -2.30 -2.50 2.46
C ILE A 15 -3.34 -2.75 1.37
N SER A 16 -4.60 -2.90 1.75
CA SER A 16 -5.71 -2.92 0.80
C SER A 16 -6.32 -1.53 0.70
N LEU A 17 -6.63 -1.12 -0.52
CA LEU A 17 -7.20 0.18 -0.86
C LEU A 17 -8.67 0.03 -1.28
N ASP A 18 -9.45 1.09 -1.10
CA ASP A 18 -10.83 1.17 -1.57
C ASP A 18 -10.95 1.33 -3.10
N SER A 19 -9.89 1.83 -3.74
CA SER A 19 -9.79 2.02 -5.18
C SER A 19 -8.49 1.42 -5.73
N SER A 20 -8.48 1.06 -7.01
CA SER A 20 -7.27 0.58 -7.68
C SER A 20 -6.20 1.68 -7.76
N LEU A 21 -4.93 1.27 -7.64
CA LEU A 21 -3.78 2.08 -8.02
C LEU A 21 -3.86 2.41 -9.52
N PRO A 22 -3.38 3.58 -9.94
CA PRO A 22 -3.39 3.97 -11.34
C PRO A 22 -2.43 3.11 -12.15
N ASP A 23 -2.66 3.05 -13.47
CA ASP A 23 -1.96 2.10 -14.32
C ASP A 23 -0.46 2.38 -14.46
N ASP A 24 -0.08 3.64 -14.32
CA ASP A 24 1.28 4.16 -14.37
C ASP A 24 2.05 4.00 -13.05
N PHE A 25 1.39 3.59 -11.96
CA PHE A 25 2.08 3.32 -10.70
C PHE A 25 3.11 2.20 -10.88
N ARG A 26 4.36 2.46 -10.50
CA ARG A 26 5.47 1.54 -10.68
C ARG A 26 5.80 0.83 -9.36
N ASN A 27 6.19 -0.43 -9.48
CA ASN A 27 6.78 -1.14 -8.36
C ASN A 27 8.09 -0.46 -7.95
N HIS A 28 8.44 -0.59 -6.67
CA HIS A 28 9.58 0.04 -6.02
C HIS A 28 9.46 1.57 -5.87
N SER A 29 8.28 2.14 -6.10
CA SER A 29 7.98 3.53 -5.74
C SER A 29 7.81 3.70 -4.22
N ASP A 30 7.87 4.95 -3.76
CA ASP A 30 7.53 5.31 -2.39
C ASP A 30 6.07 5.76 -2.32
N VAL A 31 5.43 5.58 -1.16
CA VAL A 31 4.09 6.09 -0.89
C VAL A 31 4.07 6.79 0.45
N SER A 32 3.18 7.77 0.61
CA SER A 32 2.97 8.46 1.88
C SER A 32 1.60 8.14 2.44
N VAL A 33 1.54 7.94 3.75
CA VAL A 33 0.30 7.86 4.52
C VAL A 33 0.45 8.75 5.74
N ASP A 34 -0.38 9.79 5.85
CA ASP A 34 -0.39 10.70 7.00
C ASP A 34 1.00 11.31 7.29
N GLY A 35 1.69 11.72 6.23
CA GLY A 35 3.04 12.30 6.30
C GLY A 35 4.17 11.29 6.54
N VAL A 36 3.85 10.01 6.79
CA VAL A 36 4.86 8.94 6.94
C VAL A 36 5.14 8.33 5.57
N VAL A 37 6.42 8.25 5.20
CA VAL A 37 6.86 7.62 3.95
C VAL A 37 7.11 6.13 4.17
N PHE A 38 6.54 5.32 3.29
CA PHE A 38 6.76 3.89 3.17
C PHE A 38 7.47 3.63 1.86
N SER A 39 8.55 2.87 1.94
CA SER A 39 9.42 2.64 0.80
C SER A 39 9.14 1.31 0.12
N ASP A 40 9.63 1.17 -1.11
CA ASP A 40 9.64 -0.09 -1.85
C ASP A 40 8.23 -0.69 -1.98
N ALA A 41 7.30 0.13 -2.46
CA ALA A 41 5.91 -0.23 -2.66
C ALA A 41 5.76 -1.17 -3.87
N LEU A 42 5.10 -2.30 -3.66
CA LEU A 42 4.89 -3.35 -4.67
C LEU A 42 3.41 -3.58 -4.84
N VAL A 43 2.92 -3.50 -6.08
CA VAL A 43 1.55 -3.93 -6.39
C VAL A 43 1.47 -5.43 -6.18
N THR A 44 0.55 -5.85 -5.31
CA THR A 44 0.24 -7.26 -5.09
C THR A 44 -1.11 -7.56 -5.72
N MET A 45 -1.17 -8.61 -6.53
CA MET A 45 -2.42 -9.11 -7.08
C MET A 45 -2.65 -10.51 -6.51
N PRO A 46 -3.65 -10.71 -5.64
CA PRO A 46 -4.07 -12.04 -5.24
C PRO A 46 -4.47 -12.85 -6.48
N SER A 47 -4.14 -14.14 -6.50
CA SER A 47 -4.46 -15.03 -7.62
C SER A 47 -5.95 -14.90 -8.02
N GLY A 48 -6.21 -14.64 -9.30
CA GLY A 48 -7.56 -14.48 -9.85
C GLY A 48 -8.17 -13.08 -9.71
N LYS A 49 -7.48 -12.10 -9.11
CA LYS A 49 -7.91 -10.69 -9.11
C LYS A 49 -7.16 -9.88 -10.17
N ASN A 50 -7.92 -9.13 -10.96
CA ASN A 50 -7.39 -8.16 -11.94
C ASN A 50 -7.32 -6.73 -11.37
N LEU A 51 -7.62 -6.55 -10.08
CA LEU A 51 -7.69 -5.23 -9.45
C LEU A 51 -6.37 -4.91 -8.73
N ARG A 52 -5.80 -3.74 -9.03
CA ARG A 52 -4.55 -3.22 -8.45
C ARG A 52 -4.81 -2.55 -7.08
N GLN A 53 -5.49 -3.26 -6.18
CA GLN A 53 -5.99 -2.69 -4.92
C GLN A 53 -5.15 -3.06 -3.69
N ASP A 54 -4.25 -4.03 -3.82
CA ASP A 54 -3.40 -4.44 -2.71
C ASP A 54 -1.96 -3.99 -2.99
N LEU A 55 -1.33 -3.37 -1.99
CA LEU A 55 0.02 -2.83 -2.05
C LEU A 55 0.84 -3.42 -0.90
N SER A 56 2.02 -3.94 -1.20
CA SER A 56 2.98 -4.31 -0.16
C SER A 56 4.04 -3.23 -0.02
N VAL A 57 4.29 -2.73 1.19
CA VAL A 57 5.32 -1.70 1.45
C VAL A 57 6.28 -2.14 2.55
N GLN A 58 7.51 -1.63 2.52
CA GLN A 58 8.41 -1.74 3.66
C GLN A 58 8.07 -0.67 4.71
N TYR A 59 8.23 -1.03 5.97
CA TYR A 59 7.98 -0.11 7.08
C TYR A 59 9.03 -0.30 8.18
N LYS A 60 9.40 0.79 8.85
CA LYS A 60 10.35 0.76 9.98
C LYS A 60 9.63 0.55 11.31
N ASN A 61 8.57 1.31 11.54
CA ASN A 61 7.71 1.24 12.73
C ASN A 61 6.26 1.09 12.28
N PHE A 62 5.49 0.22 12.93
CA PHE A 62 4.11 -0.06 12.53
C PHE A 62 3.21 1.11 12.93
N PRO A 63 2.62 1.86 11.99
CA PRO A 63 1.65 2.89 12.29
C PRO A 63 0.23 2.33 12.13
N ASP A 64 -0.69 2.75 12.99
CA ASP A 64 -2.12 2.53 12.72
C ASP A 64 -2.54 3.44 11.55
N ILE A 65 -2.78 2.84 10.39
CA ILE A 65 -3.05 3.54 9.12
C ILE A 65 -4.36 3.13 8.47
N VAL A 66 -5.16 2.27 9.12
CA VAL A 66 -6.48 1.91 8.59
C VAL A 66 -7.37 3.16 8.59
N GLY A 67 -8.07 3.38 7.48
CA GLY A 67 -8.93 4.54 7.27
C GLY A 67 -8.19 5.81 6.84
N LYS A 68 -6.85 5.81 6.81
CA LYS A 68 -6.05 6.95 6.35
C LYS A 68 -5.90 6.97 4.82
N GLU A 69 -5.51 8.13 4.30
CA GLU A 69 -5.28 8.31 2.87
C GLU A 69 -3.86 7.95 2.48
N LEU A 70 -3.75 7.11 1.45
CA LEU A 70 -2.52 6.85 0.72
C LEU A 70 -2.36 7.86 -0.41
N VAL A 71 -1.17 8.46 -0.43
CA VAL A 71 -0.67 9.42 -1.42
C VAL A 71 0.49 8.75 -2.17
N LEU A 72 0.47 8.86 -3.49
CA LEU A 72 1.55 8.41 -4.35
C LEU A 72 2.60 9.52 -4.45
N LEU A 73 3.89 9.16 -4.39
CA LEU A 73 5.02 10.08 -4.51
C LEU A 73 5.70 9.99 -5.88
#